data_AF-A0A819CKB3-F1
#
_entry.id   AF-A0A819CKB3-F1
#
_cell.length_a   1.000
_cell.length_b   1.000
_cell.length_c   1.000
_cell.angle_alpha   90.00
_cell.angle_beta   90.00
_cell.angle_gamma   90.00
#
_symmetry.space_group_name_H-M   'P 1'
#
loop_
_entity.id
_entity.type
_entity.pdbx_description
1 polymer ?
#
loop_
_entity_poly.entity_id
_entity_poly.type
_entity_poly.pdbx_seq_one_letter_code
_entity_poly.pdbx_strand_id
1 'polypeptide(L)'
;MLDFEQACIGVYETNFPNVLLSGCYFHLRQSIHRKLQALGCQNKYESDPAFSHNIHKIAASAFLKPDEVIKGYEALSLDLDDDY
;
A
#
# COMPACT_ATOMS: atom_id res chain seq x y z
N MET A 1 -2.46 -8.38 -14.31
CA MET A 1 -2.40 -7.92 -12.91
C MET A 1 -0.94 -7.94 -12.50
N LEU A 2 -0.40 -6.80 -12.06
CA LEU A 2 1.04 -6.62 -11.87
C LEU A 2 1.37 -6.26 -10.42
N ASP A 3 2.66 -6.31 -10.07
CA ASP A 3 3.18 -5.57 -8.95
C ASP A 3 3.18 -4.05 -9.24
N PHE A 4 3.58 -3.25 -8.25
CA PHE A 4 3.65 -1.80 -8.37
C PHE A 4 5.07 -1.32 -8.70
N GLU A 5 5.91 -2.18 -9.29
CA GLU A 5 7.27 -1.81 -9.66
C GLU A 5 7.26 -0.95 -10.94
N GLN A 6 7.90 0.22 -10.87
CA GLN A 6 7.95 1.17 -11.98
C GLN A 6 8.62 0.57 -13.23
N ALA A 7 9.61 -0.30 -13.04
CA ALA A 7 10.28 -1.00 -14.14
C ALA A 7 9.28 -1.91 -14.91
N CYS A 8 8.48 -2.69 -14.18
CA CYS A 8 7.44 -3.52 -14.78
C CYS A 8 6.42 -2.65 -15.52
N ILE A 9 5.86 -1.63 -14.86
CA ILE A 9 4.87 -0.72 -15.46
C ILE A 9 5.41 -0.11 -16.75
N GLY A 10 6.61 0.46 -16.73
CA GLY A 10 7.21 1.13 -17.89
C GLY A 10 7.47 0.18 -19.08
N VAL A 11 7.88 -1.07 -18.82
CA VAL A 11 8.05 -2.07 -19.89
C VAL A 11 6.71 -2.39 -20.56
N TYR A 12 5.64 -2.55 -19.78
CA TYR A 12 4.33 -2.83 -20.35
C TYR A 12 3.75 -1.64 -21.11
N GLU A 13 3.86 -0.43 -20.58
CA GLU A 13 3.43 0.80 -21.28
C GLU A 13 4.17 0.99 -22.61
N THR A 14 5.47 0.65 -22.65
CA THR A 14 6.29 0.80 -23.86
C THR A 14 5.99 -0.27 -24.92
N ASN A 15 5.87 -1.54 -24.52
CA ASN A 15 5.73 -2.65 -25.47
C ASN A 15 4.26 -2.96 -25.84
N PHE A 16 3.31 -2.56 -24.97
CA PHE A 16 1.89 -2.86 -25.12
C PHE A 16 1.04 -1.61 -24.81
N PRO A 17 1.12 -0.54 -25.61
CA PRO A 17 0.54 0.77 -25.27
C PRO A 17 -0.98 0.78 -25.09
N ASN A 18 -1.68 -0.25 -25.58
CA ASN A 18 -3.13 -0.38 -25.48
C ASN A 18 -3.59 -1.33 -24.36
N VAL A 19 -2.65 -1.87 -23.55
CA VAL A 19 -3.01 -2.77 -22.45
C VAL A 19 -3.52 -1.96 -21.26
N LEU A 20 -4.62 -2.41 -20.66
CA LEU A 20 -5.06 -1.88 -19.38
C LEU A 20 -4.23 -2.51 -18.26
N LEU A 21 -3.40 -1.71 -17.62
CA LEU A 21 -2.63 -2.13 -16.45
C LEU A 21 -3.45 -1.98 -15.18
N SER A 22 -3.40 -3.01 -14.33
CA SER A 22 -4.04 -3.02 -13.03
C SER A 22 -3.08 -3.64 -12.02
N GLY A 23 -2.83 -2.91 -10.94
CA GLY A 23 -2.03 -3.36 -9.81
C GLY A 23 -2.77 -4.44 -9.01
N CYS A 24 -2.02 -5.41 -8.50
CA CYS A 24 -2.55 -6.49 -7.69
C CYS A 24 -2.63 -6.08 -6.20
N TYR A 25 -3.84 -6.03 -5.64
CA TYR A 25 -4.02 -5.74 -4.21
C TYR A 25 -3.29 -6.75 -3.30
N PHE A 26 -3.24 -8.02 -3.70
CA PHE A 26 -2.49 -9.04 -2.97
C PHE A 26 -0.98 -8.74 -2.94
N HIS A 27 -0.37 -8.39 -4.09
CA HIS A 27 1.04 -8.03 -4.14
C HIS A 27 1.34 -6.72 -3.38
N LEU A 28 0.41 -5.75 -3.37
CA LEU A 28 0.53 -4.55 -2.54
C LEU A 28 0.61 -4.91 -1.05
N ARG A 29 -0.35 -5.71 -0.56
CA ARG A 29 -0.37 -6.18 0.83
C ARG A 29 0.89 -6.96 1.19
N GLN A 30 1.37 -7.81 0.29
CA GLN A 30 2.60 -8.58 0.48
C GLN A 30 3.83 -7.66 0.58
N SER A 31 3.91 -6.63 -0.26
CA SER A 31 5.00 -5.63 -0.22
C SER A 31 5.01 -4.85 1.09
N ILE A 32 3.83 -4.40 1.55
CA ILE A 32 3.66 -3.74 2.86
C ILE A 32 4.10 -4.67 3.99
N HIS A 33 3.70 -5.94 3.97
CA HIS A 33 4.09 -6.90 5.00
C HIS A 33 5.61 -7.15 5.04
N ARG A 34 6.27 -7.28 3.87
CA ARG A 34 7.74 -7.37 3.80
C ARG A 34 8.41 -6.12 4.38
N LYS A 35 7.85 -4.92 4.13
CA LYS A 35 8.36 -3.68 4.72
C LYS A 35 8.22 -3.66 6.24
N LEU A 36 7.10 -4.13 6.78
CA LEU A 36 6.91 -4.26 8.23
C LEU A 36 7.95 -5.20 8.86
N GLN A 37 8.20 -6.36 8.24
CA GLN A 37 9.23 -7.29 8.70
C GLN A 37 10.61 -6.64 8.70
N ALA A 38 10.97 -5.94 7.62
CA ALA A 38 12.25 -5.22 7.51
C ALA A 38 12.41 -4.10 8.55
N LEU A 39 11.31 -3.53 9.04
CA LEU A 39 11.29 -2.52 10.11
C LEU A 39 11.24 -3.15 11.52
N GLY A 40 11.19 -4.48 11.64
CA GLY A 40 11.06 -5.17 12.93
C GLY A 40 9.66 -5.04 13.55
N CYS A 41 8.65 -4.62 12.78
CA CYS A 41 7.29 -4.39 13.26
C CYS A 41 6.41 -5.64 13.27
N GLN A 42 6.95 -6.82 12.93
CA GLN A 42 6.14 -8.05 12.81
C GLN A 42 5.41 -8.39 14.12
N ASN A 43 6.12 -8.41 15.25
CA ASN A 43 5.50 -8.73 16.54
C ASN A 43 4.39 -7.72 16.89
N LYS A 44 4.63 -6.42 16.68
CA LYS A 44 3.62 -5.38 16.90
C LYS A 44 2.40 -5.56 15.99
N TYR A 45 2.62 -5.88 14.71
CA TYR A 45 1.54 -6.17 13.77
C TYR A 45 0.67 -7.36 14.17
N GLU A 46 1.25 -8.38 14.80
CA GLU A 46 0.53 -9.57 15.26
C GLU A 46 -0.16 -9.37 16.61
N SER A 47 0.44 -8.57 17.51
CA SER A 47 -0.03 -8.41 18.89
C SER A 47 -0.93 -7.19 19.12
N ASP A 48 -0.88 -6.18 18.26
CA ASP A 48 -1.59 -4.91 18.40
C ASP A 48 -2.64 -4.74 17.28
N PRO A 49 -3.94 -4.97 17.58
CA PRO A 49 -5.02 -4.83 16.61
C PRO A 49 -5.16 -3.40 16.06
N ALA A 50 -4.85 -2.36 16.83
CA ALA A 50 -4.95 -0.98 16.37
C ALA A 50 -3.86 -0.68 15.34
N PHE A 51 -2.62 -1.10 15.62
CA PHE A 51 -1.53 -1.02 14.67
C PHE A 51 -1.84 -1.82 13.39
N SER A 52 -2.30 -3.07 13.52
CA SER A 52 -2.70 -3.90 12.38
C SER A 52 -3.80 -3.26 11.55
N HIS A 53 -4.81 -2.67 12.20
CA HIS A 53 -5.89 -1.97 11.55
C HIS A 53 -5.39 -0.76 10.75
N ASN A 54 -4.47 0.04 11.30
CA ASN A 54 -3.89 1.18 10.58
C ASN A 54 -3.07 0.74 9.36
N ILE A 55 -2.31 -0.36 9.44
CA ILE A 55 -1.65 -0.94 8.27
C ILE A 55 -2.66 -1.39 7.19
N HIS A 56 -3.79 -1.96 7.59
CA HIS A 56 -4.84 -2.31 6.63
C HIS A 56 -5.43 -1.07 5.95
N LYS A 57 -5.60 0.04 6.69
CA LYS A 57 -6.03 1.32 6.11
C LYS A 57 -5.03 1.83 5.05
N ILE A 58 -3.72 1.71 5.31
CA ILE A 58 -2.68 2.05 4.31
C ILE A 58 -2.87 1.24 3.03
N ALA A 59 -3.08 -0.08 3.13
CA ALA A 59 -3.34 -0.91 1.95
C ALA A 59 -4.65 -0.52 1.24
N ALA A 60 -5.69 -0.16 2.01
CA ALA A 60 -6.99 0.24 1.49
C ALA A 60 -6.96 1.56 0.69
N SER A 61 -5.92 2.38 0.84
CA SER A 61 -5.73 3.58 0.01
C SER A 61 -5.71 3.29 -1.49
N ALA A 62 -5.39 2.05 -1.90
CA ALA A 62 -5.49 1.60 -3.29
C ALA A 62 -6.91 1.61 -3.88
N PHE A 63 -7.94 1.76 -3.04
CA PHE A 63 -9.35 1.86 -3.47
C PHE A 63 -9.86 3.31 -3.52
N LEU A 64 -9.04 4.29 -3.15
CA LEU A 64 -9.35 5.70 -3.32
C LEU A 64 -9.22 6.10 -4.79
N LYS A 65 -9.95 7.15 -5.18
CA LYS A 65 -9.68 7.78 -6.48
C LYS A 65 -8.29 8.43 -6.45
N PRO A 66 -7.59 8.52 -7.60
CA PRO A 66 -6.24 9.08 -7.66
C PRO A 66 -6.11 10.47 -7.00
N ASP A 67 -7.11 11.33 -7.14
CA ASP A 67 -7.16 12.67 -6.57
C ASP A 67 -7.45 12.69 -5.05
N GLU A 68 -7.93 11.58 -4.49
CA GLU A 68 -8.23 11.43 -3.07
C GLU A 68 -7.11 10.73 -2.29
N VAL A 69 -6.14 10.10 -2.99
CA VAL A 69 -5.08 9.29 -2.34
C VAL A 69 -4.27 10.11 -1.34
N ILE A 70 -3.83 11.32 -1.70
CA ILE A 70 -3.03 12.17 -0.82
C ILE A 70 -3.82 12.53 0.44
N LYS A 71 -5.04 13.04 0.27
CA LYS A 71 -5.92 13.40 1.38
C LYS A 71 -6.23 12.22 2.28
N GLY A 72 -6.49 11.04 1.69
CA GLY A 72 -6.72 9.81 2.43
C GLY A 72 -5.50 9.39 3.24
N TYR A 73 -4.30 9.50 2.67
CA TYR A 73 -3.06 9.21 3.37
C TYR A 73 -2.78 10.21 4.52
N GLU A 74 -2.97 11.50 4.30
CA GLU A 74 -2.82 12.53 5.34
C GLU A 74 -3.77 12.31 6.52
N ALA A 75 -5.03 11.94 6.24
CA ALA A 75 -5.99 11.59 7.29
C ALA A 75 -5.53 10.39 8.13
N LEU A 76 -4.88 9.39 7.50
CA LEU A 76 -4.28 8.26 8.23
C LEU A 76 -3.09 8.67 9.09
N SER A 77 -2.30 9.65 8.66
CA SER A 77 -1.16 10.14 9.45
C SER A 77 -1.63 10.85 10.71
N LEU A 78 -2.68 11.67 10.61
CA LEU A 78 -3.27 12.35 11.76
C LEU A 78 -3.84 11.37 12.79
N ASP A 79 -4.48 10.29 12.34
CA ASP A 79 -4.97 9.20 13.20
C ASP A 79 -3.83 8.44 13.91
N LEU A 80 -2.59 8.50 13.40
CA LEU A 80 -1.42 7.78 13.93
C LEU A 80 -0.60 8.61 14.93
N ASP A 81 -0.66 9.94 14.83
CA ASP A 81 0.08 10.86 15.69
C ASP A 81 -0.49 10.98 17.11
N ASP A 82 -1.72 10.50 17.35
CA ASP A 82 -2.33 10.45 18.69
C ASP A 82 -1.82 9.28 19.56
N ASP A 83 -1.02 8.36 19.00
CA ASP A 83 -0.54 7.13 19.65
C ASP A 83 0.98 7.14 20.02
N TYR A 84 1.67 8.29 19.93
CA TYR A 84 3.09 8.44 20.29
C TYR A 84 3.43 9.66 21.14
#